data_AF-A0A0P7TWV7-F1
#
_entry.id   AF-A0A0P7TWV7-F1
#
_cell.length_a   1.000
_cell.length_b   1.000
_cell.length_c   1.000
_cell.angle_alpha   90.00
_cell.angle_beta   90.00
_cell.angle_gamma   90.00
#
_symmetry.space_group_name_H-M   'P 1'
#
loop_
_entity.id
_entity.type
_entity.pdbx_description
1 polymer ?
#
loop_
_entity_poly.entity_id
_entity_poly.type
_entity_poly.pdbx_seq_one_letter_code
_entity_poly.pdbx_strand_id
1 'polypeptide(L)'
;MPNSLEYQPVECAIVVNAAGAHSGKVADLAGIGSGPKDTLAAVPVPVEPRKRYVYVLHCPDGPGLDTPFLIDYSGVYCRREGLGGNYIAGLSPEEEEEPDTRDLEVDYNFFQDRIWPLLAHRVPAFECTKVASAWAGYYDYNTFDQNCILGLHPLVNNMYFATGFSGHGLQQSPAAGRALAELILDGGFRTLDLSALGFERIFHQEPVLERSIV
;
A
#
# COMPACT_ATOMS: atom_id res chain seq x y z
N MET A 1 -30.05 7.04 12.46
CA MET A 1 -31.38 6.63 12.96
C MET A 1 -31.37 5.12 13.15
N PRO A 2 -31.87 4.56 14.26
CA PRO A 2 -31.73 3.14 14.60
C PRO A 2 -32.40 2.13 13.65
N ASN A 3 -33.21 2.59 12.69
CA ASN A 3 -34.00 1.74 11.78
C ASN A 3 -33.84 2.16 10.29
N SER A 4 -32.71 2.76 9.92
CA SER A 4 -32.44 3.03 8.49
C SER A 4 -32.06 1.72 7.79
N LEU A 5 -32.67 1.41 6.63
CA LEU A 5 -32.23 0.30 5.78
C LEU A 5 -30.81 0.52 5.21
N GLU A 6 -30.31 1.75 5.26
CA GLU A 6 -28.95 2.10 4.80
C GLU A 6 -27.88 1.85 5.88
N TYR A 7 -28.27 1.73 7.16
CA TYR A 7 -27.34 1.54 8.28
C TYR A 7 -27.93 0.57 9.32
N GLN A 8 -27.43 -0.66 9.34
CA GLN A 8 -27.78 -1.66 10.35
C GLN A 8 -26.55 -2.00 11.21
N PRO A 9 -26.71 -2.16 12.53
CA PRO A 9 -25.62 -2.60 13.38
C PRO A 9 -25.26 -4.06 13.05
N VAL A 10 -23.94 -4.35 13.04
CA VAL A 10 -23.42 -5.71 12.98
C VAL A 10 -22.74 -5.99 14.32
N GLU A 11 -23.31 -6.91 15.09
CA GLU A 11 -22.69 -7.37 16.34
C GLU A 11 -21.53 -8.33 16.03
N CYS A 12 -20.36 -8.05 16.59
CA CYS A 12 -19.18 -8.87 16.41
C CYS A 12 -18.31 -8.82 17.68
N ALA A 13 -17.63 -9.93 17.97
CA ALA A 13 -16.68 -9.99 19.08
C ALA A 13 -15.33 -9.37 18.71
N ILE A 14 -14.95 -9.45 17.43
CA ILE A 14 -13.65 -9.03 16.90
C ILE A 14 -13.89 -8.27 15.59
N VAL A 15 -13.14 -7.18 15.41
CA VAL A 15 -13.09 -6.39 14.18
C VAL A 15 -11.67 -6.41 13.63
N VAL A 16 -11.53 -6.55 12.32
CA VAL A 16 -10.25 -6.40 11.61
C VAL A 16 -10.34 -5.18 10.68
N ASN A 17 -9.53 -4.17 10.94
CA ASN A 17 -9.36 -3.03 10.05
C ASN A 17 -8.34 -3.36 8.95
N ALA A 18 -8.89 -3.74 7.80
CA ALA A 18 -8.18 -3.96 6.55
C ALA A 18 -8.75 -3.04 5.44
N ALA A 19 -9.11 -1.80 5.80
CA ALA A 19 -9.78 -0.85 4.91
C ALA A 19 -8.81 -0.12 3.94
N GLY A 20 -7.60 -0.63 3.76
CA GLY A 20 -6.56 -0.06 2.91
C GLY A 20 -6.32 1.42 3.20
N ALA A 21 -6.41 2.26 2.18
CA ALA A 21 -6.14 3.69 2.28
C ALA A 21 -7.09 4.44 3.22
N HIS A 22 -8.20 3.81 3.62
CA HIS A 22 -9.17 4.39 4.54
C HIS A 22 -9.01 3.90 5.99
N SER A 23 -8.02 3.06 6.28
CA SER A 23 -7.84 2.49 7.62
C SER A 23 -7.63 3.53 8.71
N GLY A 24 -6.92 4.63 8.42
CA GLY A 24 -6.79 5.76 9.35
C GLY A 24 -8.14 6.38 9.71
N LYS A 25 -8.99 6.59 8.71
CA LYS A 25 -10.36 7.10 8.90
C LYS A 25 -11.25 6.12 9.67
N VAL A 26 -11.16 4.83 9.38
CA VAL A 26 -11.91 3.79 10.12
C VAL A 26 -11.47 3.74 11.59
N ALA A 27 -10.18 3.91 11.87
CA ALA A 27 -9.66 3.97 13.23
C ALA A 27 -10.14 5.22 13.98
N ASP A 28 -10.15 6.38 13.32
CA ASP A 28 -10.71 7.63 13.87
C ASP A 28 -12.21 7.49 14.21
N LEU A 29 -13.00 6.86 13.34
CA LEU A 29 -14.40 6.53 13.63
C LEU A 29 -14.59 5.62 14.87
N ALA A 30 -13.57 4.83 15.20
CA ALA A 30 -13.52 4.00 16.41
C ALA A 30 -12.92 4.73 17.64
N GLY A 31 -12.58 6.02 17.52
CA GLY A 31 -12.00 6.84 18.58
C GLY A 31 -10.50 6.60 18.82
N ILE A 32 -9.81 5.94 17.90
CA ILE A 32 -8.35 5.74 17.99
C ILE A 32 -7.65 7.04 17.55
N GLY A 33 -6.73 7.54 18.39
CA GLY A 33 -6.01 8.79 18.13
C GLY A 33 -6.64 10.03 18.76
N SER A 34 -7.78 9.91 19.46
CA SER A 34 -8.49 11.04 20.09
C SER A 34 -8.27 11.16 21.61
N GLY A 35 -7.30 10.44 22.17
CA GLY A 35 -6.98 10.46 23.60
C GLY A 35 -6.24 11.70 24.08
N PRO A 36 -5.90 11.78 25.40
CA PRO A 36 -5.06 12.84 25.94
C PRO A 36 -3.67 12.86 25.31
N LYS A 37 -3.09 14.06 25.12
CA LYS A 37 -1.73 14.21 24.58
C LYS A 37 -0.72 13.34 25.33
N ASP A 38 0.28 12.85 24.60
CA ASP A 38 1.37 12.00 25.09
C ASP A 38 0.90 10.66 25.70
N THR A 39 -0.29 10.19 25.33
CA THR A 39 -0.79 8.85 25.67
C THR A 39 -0.93 7.99 24.42
N LEU A 40 -0.87 6.67 24.60
CA LEU A 40 -1.13 5.71 23.54
C LEU A 40 -2.51 5.89 22.89
N ALA A 41 -3.50 6.37 23.65
CA ALA A 41 -4.84 6.66 23.13
C ALA A 41 -4.88 7.86 22.15
N ALA A 42 -3.86 8.74 22.18
CA ALA A 42 -3.72 9.86 21.26
C ALA A 42 -2.91 9.52 20.00
N VAL A 43 -2.37 8.30 19.87
CA VAL A 43 -1.64 7.89 18.66
C VAL A 43 -2.65 7.50 17.57
N PRO A 44 -2.74 8.24 16.45
CA PRO A 44 -3.58 7.84 15.33
C PRO A 44 -2.96 6.67 14.58
N VAL A 45 -3.76 5.97 13.78
CA VAL A 45 -3.23 5.04 12.76
C VAL A 45 -2.65 5.88 11.61
N PRO A 46 -1.33 5.84 11.36
CA PRO A 46 -0.65 6.73 10.40
C PRO A 46 -0.78 6.22 8.95
N VAL A 47 -1.99 5.88 8.52
CA VAL A 47 -2.26 5.35 7.17
C VAL A 47 -3.15 6.31 6.37
N GLU A 48 -2.66 6.73 5.22
CA GLU A 48 -3.35 7.66 4.31
C GLU A 48 -3.33 7.18 2.85
N PRO A 49 -4.25 7.66 2.00
CA PRO A 49 -4.19 7.40 0.56
C PRO A 49 -2.99 8.12 -0.05
N ARG A 50 -2.21 7.40 -0.87
CA ARG A 50 -1.27 7.99 -1.82
C ARG A 50 -1.59 7.51 -3.22
N LYS A 51 -1.92 8.42 -4.14
CA LYS A 51 -2.36 8.06 -5.50
C LYS A 51 -1.15 7.66 -6.35
N ARG A 52 -1.25 6.53 -7.04
CA ARG A 52 -0.21 5.96 -7.91
C ARG A 52 -0.78 5.69 -9.29
N TYR A 53 0.00 6.00 -10.31
CA TYR A 53 -0.35 5.77 -11.70
C TYR A 53 0.33 4.51 -12.22
N VAL A 54 -0.41 3.72 -13.00
CA VAL A 54 0.11 2.54 -13.66
C VAL A 54 -0.21 2.62 -15.14
N TYR A 55 0.80 2.38 -15.97
CA TYR A 55 0.71 2.49 -17.43
C TYR A 55 0.92 1.13 -18.06
N VAL A 56 0.03 0.76 -18.98
CA VAL A 56 0.23 -0.38 -19.88
C VAL A 56 0.88 0.15 -21.14
N LEU A 57 2.09 -0.32 -21.41
CA LEU A 57 2.88 0.02 -22.57
C LEU A 57 2.77 -1.06 -23.62
N HIS A 58 2.69 -0.70 -24.88
CA HIS A 58 2.77 -1.61 -26.02
C HIS A 58 4.06 -1.37 -26.78
N CYS A 59 4.92 -2.39 -26.80
CA CYS A 59 6.21 -2.41 -27.47
C CYS A 59 6.46 -3.82 -28.05
N PRO A 60 6.04 -4.07 -29.30
CA PRO A 60 6.17 -5.38 -29.95
C PRO A 60 7.62 -5.87 -30.03
N ASP A 61 8.55 -4.95 -30.26
CA ASP A 61 9.99 -5.18 -30.38
C ASP A 61 10.72 -5.07 -29.03
N GLY A 62 9.98 -5.02 -27.93
CA GLY A 62 10.52 -4.92 -26.57
C GLY A 62 11.14 -6.24 -26.06
N PRO A 63 11.64 -6.24 -24.82
CA PRO A 63 12.22 -7.42 -24.18
C PRO A 63 11.35 -8.70 -24.22
N GLY A 64 11.98 -9.85 -24.44
CA GLY A 64 11.30 -11.13 -24.66
C GLY A 64 10.61 -11.74 -23.43
N LEU A 65 10.22 -13.02 -23.52
CA LEU A 65 9.50 -13.73 -22.45
C LEU A 65 10.27 -13.78 -21.12
N ASP A 66 11.59 -13.81 -21.18
CA ASP A 66 12.48 -13.91 -20.01
C ASP A 66 12.71 -12.56 -19.30
N THR A 67 11.92 -11.53 -19.63
CA THR A 67 12.02 -10.22 -19.00
C THR A 67 11.60 -10.30 -17.54
N PRO A 68 12.50 -9.99 -16.59
CA PRO A 68 12.15 -10.01 -15.17
C PRO A 68 11.22 -8.85 -14.82
N PHE A 69 10.69 -8.88 -13.59
CA PHE A 69 10.23 -7.65 -12.97
C PHE A 69 11.46 -6.75 -12.75
N LEU A 70 11.59 -5.69 -13.54
CA LEU A 70 12.69 -4.75 -13.48
C LEU A 70 12.32 -3.61 -12.55
N ILE A 71 13.25 -3.26 -11.66
CA ILE A 71 13.24 -2.01 -10.91
C ILE A 71 14.60 -1.36 -11.14
N ASP A 72 14.60 -0.12 -11.60
CA ASP A 72 15.80 0.69 -11.79
C ASP A 72 16.15 1.48 -10.51
N TYR A 73 17.40 1.92 -10.36
CA TYR A 73 17.80 2.76 -9.22
C TYR A 73 17.08 4.12 -9.18
N SER A 74 16.50 4.57 -10.29
CA SER A 74 15.60 5.72 -10.34
C SER A 74 14.20 5.46 -9.77
N GLY A 75 13.90 4.23 -9.35
CA GLY A 75 12.59 3.82 -8.84
C GLY A 75 11.59 3.42 -9.94
N VAL A 76 11.90 3.65 -11.21
CA VAL A 76 11.01 3.23 -12.29
C VAL A 76 10.99 1.70 -12.38
N TYR A 77 9.80 1.12 -12.47
CA TYR A 77 9.64 -0.31 -12.64
C TYR A 77 8.98 -0.65 -13.96
N CYS A 78 9.27 -1.85 -14.46
CA CYS A 78 8.61 -2.43 -15.62
C CYS A 78 8.52 -3.93 -15.48
N ARG A 79 7.38 -4.51 -15.83
CA ARG A 79 7.22 -5.95 -15.98
C ARG A 79 6.46 -6.26 -17.25
N ARG A 80 6.75 -7.42 -17.84
CA ARG A 80 5.99 -7.92 -18.98
C ARG A 80 4.55 -8.25 -18.58
N GLU A 81 3.63 -8.07 -19.51
CA GLU A 81 2.20 -8.37 -19.35
C GLU A 81 1.69 -9.15 -20.57
N GLY A 82 1.25 -10.40 -20.34
CA GLY A 82 0.76 -11.28 -21.41
C GLY A 82 1.82 -11.62 -22.47
N LEU A 83 1.39 -12.02 -23.67
CA LEU A 83 2.30 -12.43 -24.77
C LEU A 83 2.40 -11.41 -25.91
N GLY A 84 1.54 -10.39 -25.94
CA GLY A 84 1.34 -9.47 -27.07
C GLY A 84 2.27 -8.24 -27.09
N GLY A 85 3.46 -8.34 -26.50
CA GLY A 85 4.39 -7.19 -26.42
C GLY A 85 3.87 -6.06 -25.52
N ASN A 86 3.09 -6.40 -24.48
CA ASN A 86 2.65 -5.43 -23.49
C ASN A 86 3.50 -5.49 -22.23
N TYR A 87 3.60 -4.35 -21.54
CA TYR A 87 4.33 -4.19 -20.29
C TYR A 87 3.54 -3.30 -19.36
N ILE A 88 3.70 -3.50 -18.06
CA ILE A 88 3.18 -2.62 -17.03
C ILE A 88 4.36 -1.89 -16.42
N ALA A 89 4.25 -0.56 -16.34
CA ALA A 89 5.26 0.29 -15.77
C ALA A 89 4.67 1.38 -14.89
N GLY A 90 5.50 1.88 -13.99
CA GLY A 90 5.14 2.93 -13.07
C GLY A 90 6.36 3.51 -12.36
N LEU A 91 6.13 4.59 -11.64
CA LEU A 91 7.07 5.27 -10.77
C LEU A 91 6.25 5.92 -9.66
N SER A 92 6.68 5.81 -8.42
CA SER A 92 6.07 6.57 -7.33
C SER A 92 6.45 8.05 -7.48
N PRO A 93 5.49 8.99 -7.40
CA PRO A 93 5.82 10.41 -7.28
C PRO A 93 6.70 10.67 -6.06
N GLU A 94 7.55 11.69 -6.13
CA GLU A 94 8.30 12.18 -4.97
C GLU A 94 7.35 12.84 -3.97
N GLU A 95 7.77 12.96 -2.70
CA GLU A 95 6.92 13.50 -1.61
C GLU A 95 6.37 14.89 -1.93
N GLU A 96 7.17 15.77 -2.56
CA GLU A 96 6.75 17.13 -2.93
C GLU A 96 5.81 17.18 -4.14
N GLU A 97 5.67 16.07 -4.86
CA GLU A 97 4.91 15.95 -6.11
C GLU A 97 3.69 15.02 -5.96
N GLU A 98 3.33 14.69 -4.72
CA GLU A 98 2.24 13.77 -4.43
C GLU A 98 0.91 14.28 -4.99
N PRO A 99 0.24 13.49 -5.84
CA PRO A 99 -0.94 13.95 -6.53
C PRO A 99 -2.17 13.94 -5.63
N ASP A 100 -3.14 14.78 -5.99
CA ASP A 100 -4.42 14.89 -5.30
C ASP A 100 -5.17 13.55 -5.27
N THR A 101 -5.68 13.19 -4.10
CA THR A 101 -6.38 11.92 -3.82
C THR A 101 -7.90 12.03 -3.84
N ARG A 102 -8.47 13.15 -4.31
CA ARG A 102 -9.93 13.33 -4.44
C ARG A 102 -10.53 12.50 -5.59
N ASP A 103 -9.73 12.14 -6.58
CA ASP A 103 -10.13 11.31 -7.72
C ASP A 103 -9.03 10.29 -8.09
N LEU A 104 -9.35 9.43 -9.05
CA LEU A 104 -8.43 8.46 -9.64
C LEU A 104 -8.14 8.78 -11.10
N GLU A 105 -8.13 10.06 -11.47
CA GLU A 105 -7.73 10.48 -12.80
C GLU A 105 -6.22 10.28 -12.98
N VAL A 106 -5.85 9.81 -14.17
CA VAL A 106 -4.46 9.50 -14.53
C VAL A 106 -3.78 10.73 -15.12
N ASP A 107 -2.57 11.03 -14.64
CA ASP A 107 -1.73 12.08 -15.23
C ASP A 107 -0.79 11.51 -16.31
N TYR A 108 -1.24 11.55 -17.56
CA TYR A 108 -0.43 11.06 -18.69
C TYR A 108 0.86 11.88 -18.94
N ASN A 109 0.97 13.12 -18.45
CA ASN A 109 2.21 13.89 -18.57
C ASN A 109 3.29 13.33 -17.64
N PHE A 110 2.91 12.83 -16.47
CA PHE A 110 3.84 12.14 -15.56
C PHE A 110 4.55 10.97 -16.27
N PHE A 111 3.83 10.23 -17.12
CA PHE A 111 4.48 9.20 -17.95
C PHE A 111 5.52 9.79 -18.90
N GLN A 112 5.16 10.82 -19.67
CA GLN A 112 6.04 11.42 -20.68
C GLN A 112 7.28 12.08 -20.06
N ASP A 113 7.10 12.78 -18.94
CA ASP A 113 8.12 13.62 -18.35
C ASP A 113 9.04 12.84 -17.40
N ARG A 114 8.52 11.79 -16.75
CA ARG A 114 9.25 11.07 -15.69
C ARG A 114 9.53 9.61 -16.03
N ILE A 115 8.51 8.85 -16.43
CA ILE A 115 8.65 7.40 -16.61
C ILE A 115 9.37 7.06 -17.92
N TRP A 116 8.93 7.63 -19.04
CA TRP A 116 9.42 7.27 -20.37
C TRP A 116 10.92 7.53 -20.55
N PRO A 117 11.49 8.69 -20.16
CA PRO A 117 12.93 8.95 -20.30
C PRO A 117 13.77 7.94 -19.50
N LEU A 118 13.34 7.58 -18.29
CA LEU A 118 14.03 6.61 -17.44
C LEU A 118 13.95 5.18 -18.03
N LEU A 119 12.76 4.77 -18.48
CA LEU A 119 12.57 3.45 -19.10
C LEU A 119 13.32 3.30 -20.41
N ALA A 120 13.26 4.28 -21.30
CA ALA A 120 13.95 4.25 -22.58
C ALA A 120 15.48 4.26 -22.39
N HIS A 121 15.98 5.00 -21.40
CA HIS A 121 17.40 4.94 -21.02
C HIS A 121 17.80 3.55 -20.50
N ARG A 122 16.98 2.95 -19.64
CA ARG A 122 17.28 1.63 -19.05
C ARG A 122 17.12 0.47 -20.05
N VAL A 123 16.12 0.56 -20.93
CA VAL A 123 15.76 -0.43 -21.94
C VAL A 123 15.52 0.31 -23.26
N PRO A 124 16.56 0.43 -24.12
CA PRO A 124 16.49 1.21 -25.35
C PRO A 124 15.34 0.85 -26.30
N ALA A 125 14.88 -0.41 -26.30
CA ALA A 125 13.72 -0.83 -27.09
C ALA A 125 12.42 -0.07 -26.75
N PHE A 126 12.31 0.49 -25.53
CA PHE A 126 11.14 1.28 -25.12
C PHE A 126 11.13 2.72 -25.66
N GLU A 127 12.14 3.15 -26.42
CA GLU A 127 12.12 4.46 -27.10
C GLU A 127 10.89 4.60 -28.02
N CYS A 128 10.46 3.53 -28.66
CA CYS A 128 9.29 3.51 -29.56
C CYS A 128 7.98 3.05 -28.87
N THR A 129 7.96 2.93 -27.54
CA THR A 129 6.80 2.42 -26.81
C THR A 129 5.60 3.37 -26.90
N LYS A 130 4.39 2.81 -26.79
CA LYS A 130 3.14 3.60 -26.71
C LYS A 130 2.34 3.21 -25.48
N VAL A 131 1.75 4.19 -24.81
CA VAL A 131 0.77 3.92 -23.75
C VAL A 131 -0.51 3.37 -24.40
N ALA A 132 -0.84 2.11 -24.11
CA ALA A 132 -2.04 1.44 -24.60
C ALA A 132 -3.25 1.70 -23.67
N SER A 133 -3.01 1.73 -22.37
CA SER A 133 -4.00 2.09 -21.34
C SER A 133 -3.29 2.50 -20.06
N ALA A 134 -4.02 3.07 -19.11
CA ALA A 134 -3.51 3.41 -17.79
C ALA A 134 -4.64 3.43 -16.77
N TRP A 135 -4.28 3.31 -15.49
CA TRP A 135 -5.20 3.52 -14.37
C TRP A 135 -4.48 4.14 -13.18
N ALA A 136 -5.24 4.72 -12.25
CA ALA A 136 -4.74 5.15 -10.96
C ALA A 136 -5.35 4.30 -9.84
N GLY A 137 -4.63 4.20 -8.72
CA GLY A 137 -5.09 3.55 -7.50
C GLY A 137 -4.41 4.15 -6.27
N TYR A 138 -4.85 3.75 -5.09
CA TYR A 138 -4.23 4.18 -3.84
C TYR A 138 -3.28 3.13 -3.30
N TYR A 139 -2.12 3.57 -2.85
CA TYR A 139 -1.43 2.91 -1.76
C TYR A 139 -2.11 3.30 -0.44
N ASP A 140 -2.22 2.33 0.46
CA ASP A 140 -2.45 2.55 1.87
C ASP A 140 -1.10 2.84 2.54
N TYR A 141 -0.64 4.07 2.39
CA TYR A 141 0.71 4.46 2.74
C TYR A 141 0.83 4.69 4.23
N ASN A 142 1.73 3.94 4.89
CA ASN A 142 2.07 4.19 6.27
C ASN A 142 3.13 5.30 6.34
N THR A 143 2.74 6.48 6.83
CA THR A 143 3.61 7.66 6.92
C THR A 143 4.69 7.55 8.00
N PHE A 144 4.61 6.56 8.89
CA PHE A 144 5.59 6.37 9.97
C PHE A 144 6.89 5.73 9.47
N ASP A 145 6.78 4.58 8.80
CA ASP A 145 7.94 3.78 8.38
C ASP A 145 7.71 2.97 7.11
N GLN A 146 6.62 3.24 6.39
CA GLN A 146 6.20 2.54 5.16
C GLN A 146 5.96 1.02 5.32
N ASN A 147 6.04 0.48 6.54
CA ASN A 147 5.78 -0.93 6.82
C ASN A 147 4.33 -1.16 7.23
N CYS A 148 3.77 -2.34 6.97
CA CYS A 148 2.41 -2.63 7.39
C CYS A 148 2.25 -2.60 8.93
N ILE A 149 1.03 -2.35 9.36
CA ILE A 149 0.57 -2.46 10.74
C ILE A 149 -0.24 -3.76 10.80
N LEU A 150 0.27 -4.72 11.59
CA LEU A 150 -0.31 -6.04 11.73
C LEU A 150 -0.44 -6.40 13.20
N GLY A 151 -1.67 -6.66 13.66
CA GLY A 151 -1.91 -7.13 15.03
C GLY A 151 -3.00 -6.36 15.76
N LEU A 152 -3.10 -6.61 17.07
CA LEU A 152 -4.14 -6.04 17.93
C LEU A 152 -3.80 -4.59 18.32
N HIS A 153 -4.81 -3.72 18.40
CA HIS A 153 -4.62 -2.41 19.02
C HIS A 153 -4.38 -2.56 20.54
N PRO A 154 -3.33 -1.94 21.11
CA PRO A 154 -2.96 -2.17 22.51
C PRO A 154 -3.96 -1.64 23.55
N LEU A 155 -4.88 -0.74 23.18
CA LEU A 155 -5.96 -0.25 24.07
C LEU A 155 -7.37 -0.66 23.64
N VAL A 156 -7.54 -1.15 22.41
CA VAL A 156 -8.84 -1.53 21.85
C VAL A 156 -8.78 -3.02 21.60
N ASN A 157 -9.03 -3.78 22.67
CA ASN A 157 -8.67 -5.20 22.80
C ASN A 157 -9.47 -6.17 21.90
N ASN A 158 -10.27 -5.64 20.98
CA ASN A 158 -11.02 -6.39 19.99
C ASN A 158 -10.88 -5.82 18.56
N MET A 159 -9.97 -4.87 18.33
CA MET A 159 -9.71 -4.30 17.01
C MET A 159 -8.29 -4.66 16.55
N TYR A 160 -8.22 -5.43 15.47
CA TYR A 160 -6.99 -5.83 14.81
C TYR A 160 -6.74 -5.00 13.56
N PHE A 161 -5.49 -4.91 13.13
CA PHE A 161 -5.07 -4.23 11.91
C PHE A 161 -4.39 -5.18 10.94
N ALA A 162 -4.66 -4.96 9.66
CA ALA A 162 -3.86 -5.43 8.53
C ALA A 162 -3.92 -4.35 7.45
N THR A 163 -3.05 -3.35 7.57
CA THR A 163 -3.10 -2.12 6.75
C THR A 163 -1.73 -1.46 6.68
N GLY A 164 -1.57 -0.44 5.84
CA GLY A 164 -0.34 0.36 5.78
C GLY A 164 0.75 -0.30 4.95
N PHE A 165 0.38 -1.12 3.97
CA PHE A 165 1.35 -1.92 3.21
C PHE A 165 2.21 -1.11 2.24
N SER A 166 1.89 0.18 2.04
CA SER A 166 2.71 1.15 1.30
C SER A 166 3.18 0.65 -0.08
N GLY A 167 2.34 -0.12 -0.78
CA GLY A 167 2.62 -0.64 -2.12
C GLY A 167 3.02 -2.11 -2.20
N HIS A 168 3.33 -2.75 -1.08
CA HIS A 168 3.83 -4.14 -1.04
C HIS A 168 2.72 -5.16 -0.70
N GLY A 169 1.49 -4.70 -0.52
CA GLY A 169 0.38 -5.50 -0.01
C GLY A 169 0.03 -6.71 -0.88
N LEU A 170 0.21 -6.61 -2.20
CA LEU A 170 -0.03 -7.76 -3.08
C LEU A 170 0.89 -8.94 -2.73
N GLN A 171 2.16 -8.67 -2.48
CA GLN A 171 3.16 -9.70 -2.15
C GLN A 171 3.04 -10.17 -0.70
N GLN A 172 2.71 -9.25 0.22
CA GLN A 172 2.70 -9.52 1.66
C GLN A 172 1.37 -10.09 2.17
N SER A 173 0.25 -9.85 1.48
CA SER A 173 -1.09 -10.22 1.97
C SER A 173 -1.29 -11.70 2.31
N PRO A 174 -0.72 -12.71 1.60
CA PRO A 174 -0.89 -14.10 2.00
C PRO A 174 -0.26 -14.41 3.37
N ALA A 175 0.93 -13.88 3.63
CA ALA A 175 1.62 -14.05 4.90
C ALA A 175 0.94 -13.24 6.02
N ALA A 176 0.56 -11.98 5.73
CA ALA A 176 -0.14 -11.11 6.68
C ALA A 176 -1.50 -11.70 7.11
N GLY A 177 -2.29 -12.20 6.16
CA GLY A 177 -3.58 -12.83 6.44
C GLY A 177 -3.43 -14.09 7.31
N ARG A 178 -2.43 -14.93 7.02
CA ARG A 178 -2.12 -16.10 7.85
C ARG A 178 -1.70 -15.71 9.26
N ALA A 179 -0.77 -14.77 9.38
CA ALA A 179 -0.26 -14.33 10.68
C ALA A 179 -1.36 -13.69 11.54
N LEU A 180 -2.27 -12.92 10.93
CA LEU A 180 -3.41 -12.36 11.66
C LEU A 180 -4.42 -13.43 12.08
N ALA A 181 -4.68 -14.44 11.23
CA ALA A 181 -5.52 -15.57 11.59
C ALA A 181 -4.93 -16.36 12.77
N GLU A 182 -3.63 -16.64 12.76
CA GLU A 182 -2.91 -17.29 13.87
C GLU A 182 -3.00 -16.45 15.16
N LEU A 183 -2.82 -15.13 15.06
CA LEU A 183 -2.93 -14.24 16.21
C LEU A 183 -4.35 -14.24 16.82
N ILE A 184 -5.39 -14.26 15.98
CA ILE A 184 -6.79 -14.27 16.42
C ILE A 184 -7.19 -15.63 17.01
N LEU A 185 -6.85 -16.74 16.33
CA LEU A 185 -7.32 -18.08 16.69
C LEU A 185 -6.46 -18.73 17.78
N ASP A 186 -5.14 -18.54 17.70
CA ASP A 186 -4.18 -19.24 18.54
C ASP A 186 -3.54 -18.35 19.61
N GLY A 187 -3.89 -17.05 19.65
CA GLY A 187 -3.39 -16.07 20.62
C GLY A 187 -1.94 -15.63 20.39
N GLY A 188 -1.36 -15.93 19.22
CA GLY A 188 0.02 -15.57 18.90
C GLY A 188 0.44 -16.05 17.51
N PHE A 189 1.47 -15.42 16.95
CA PHE A 189 2.07 -15.87 15.69
C PHE A 189 2.64 -17.28 15.82
N ARG A 190 2.41 -18.14 14.82
CA ARG A 190 2.87 -19.53 14.81
C ARG A 190 3.91 -19.81 13.74
N THR A 191 3.67 -19.31 12.53
CA THR A 191 4.50 -19.63 11.37
C THR A 191 5.67 -18.67 11.21
N LEU A 192 5.43 -17.39 11.42
CA LEU A 192 6.43 -16.32 11.31
C LEU A 192 6.11 -15.26 12.36
N ASP A 193 7.10 -14.90 13.18
CA ASP A 193 6.95 -13.84 14.16
C ASP A 193 6.95 -12.48 13.46
N LEU A 194 5.79 -11.82 13.47
CA LEU A 194 5.56 -10.49 12.90
C LEU A 194 5.28 -9.43 13.98
N SER A 195 5.70 -9.69 15.23
CA SER A 195 5.50 -8.75 16.35
C SER A 195 6.14 -7.38 16.12
N ALA A 196 7.23 -7.33 15.36
CA ALA A 196 7.86 -6.08 14.94
C ALA A 196 6.96 -5.18 14.07
N LEU A 197 5.89 -5.73 13.47
CA LEU A 197 4.91 -4.99 12.66
C LEU A 197 3.68 -4.55 13.47
N GLY A 198 3.70 -4.73 14.80
CA GLY A 198 2.65 -4.28 15.72
C GLY A 198 2.50 -2.76 15.79
N PHE A 199 1.40 -2.32 16.39
CA PHE A 199 1.08 -0.90 16.54
C PHE A 199 1.96 -0.20 17.58
N GLU A 200 2.42 -0.95 18.59
CA GLU A 200 3.24 -0.49 19.70
C GLU A 200 4.50 0.25 19.24
N ARG A 201 5.10 -0.19 18.12
CA ARG A 201 6.30 0.44 17.55
C ARG A 201 6.06 1.92 17.20
N ILE A 202 4.84 2.27 16.79
CA ILE A 202 4.46 3.64 16.42
C ILE A 202 4.41 4.51 17.68
N PHE A 203 3.86 3.97 18.77
CA PHE A 203 3.84 4.67 20.06
C PHE A 203 5.26 4.82 20.63
N HIS A 204 6.08 3.78 20.54
CA HIS A 204 7.46 3.81 21.03
C HIS A 204 8.43 4.57 20.12
N GLN A 205 7.98 5.00 18.94
CA GLN A 205 8.82 5.67 17.94
C GLN A 205 10.00 4.78 17.49
N GLU A 206 9.71 3.49 17.28
CA GLU A 206 10.66 2.45 16.86
C GLU A 206 10.35 2.00 15.42
N PRO A 207 10.76 2.75 14.39
CA PRO A 207 10.47 2.40 13.00
C PRO A 207 11.19 1.12 12.58
N VAL A 208 10.52 0.30 11.77
CA VAL A 208 11.15 -0.82 11.08
C VAL A 208 11.87 -0.27 9.85
N LEU A 209 13.20 -0.30 9.86
CA LEU A 209 14.01 0.20 8.76
C LEU A 209 14.22 -0.90 7.71
N GLU A 210 13.63 -0.72 6.52
CA GLU A 210 13.99 -1.51 5.35
C GLU A 210 15.04 -0.75 4.51
N ARG A 211 16.19 -1.37 4.28
CA ARG A 211 17.30 -0.75 3.54
C ARG A 211 17.22 -0.94 2.01
N SER A 212 16.19 -1.61 1.51
CA SER A 212 16.10 -2.03 0.10
C SER A 212 14.68 -2.03 -0.45
N ILE A 213 13.81 -1.19 0.09
CA ILE A 213 12.53 -0.87 -0.55
C ILE A 213 12.82 0.08 -1.71
N VAL A 214 12.24 -0.21 -2.87
CA VAL A 214 12.23 0.66 -4.05
C VAL A 214 10.79 0.93 -4.44
#